data_AF-A0A9W8RQK1-F1
#
_entry.id   AF-A0A9W8RQK1-F1
#
_cell.length_a   1.000
_cell.length_b   1.000
_cell.length_c   1.000
_cell.angle_alpha   90.00
_cell.angle_beta   90.00
_cell.angle_gamma   90.00
#
_symmetry.space_group_name_H-M   'P 1'
#
loop_
_entity.id
_entity.type
_entity.pdbx_description
1 polymer ?
#
loop_
_entity_poly.entity_id
_entity_poly.type
_entity_poly.pdbx_seq_one_letter_code
_entity_poly.pdbx_strand_id
1 'polypeptide(L)'
;MHLDHKIPWEAIASHFTFVKSDPNDNYDLVALNQLSQTATLGHFSRVVFATIKEFSDTEIAKLEKGKADGNLFSDDVLNFPELFFGLGPHEENSALHNPLTASHRDLKCWQSRAGGENGTLHSTGNADLAEAVKMLIIIAAVGGDRTLRLDALSGLLRLSKHVPIADMRNLHWGHAFGVDLVASVALEVYVFLNLIEAVQSREEKQVPLLKVERLVHYLGDTALQNYDYPAQNIPHRAFWDTLGVTDITSRDLLRTPELDTGRERRVIDPLASEDDEIHQKARQDLKKYLKDCFAILYVYDVFLRRAVGANEAEEFWSSELDRIFRMLGCQPEDD
;
A
#
# COMPACT_ATOMS: atom_id res chain seq x y z
N MET A 1 12.97 -9.19 -8.83
CA MET A 1 11.96 -8.35 -8.19
C MET A 1 11.88 -6.93 -8.77
N HIS A 2 11.12 -6.01 -8.15
CA HIS A 2 10.86 -4.66 -8.68
C HIS A 2 11.94 -3.67 -8.21
N LEU A 3 12.50 -2.92 -9.16
CA LEU A 3 13.57 -1.94 -8.92
C LEU A 3 14.85 -2.52 -8.27
N ASP A 4 15.16 -3.80 -8.48
CA ASP A 4 16.36 -4.45 -7.92
C ASP A 4 17.68 -3.77 -8.31
N HIS A 5 17.69 -3.11 -9.47
CA HIS A 5 18.86 -2.37 -9.94
C HIS A 5 19.04 -1.00 -9.26
N LYS A 6 18.05 -0.54 -8.47
CA LYS A 6 18.00 0.81 -7.92
C LYS A 6 17.89 0.83 -6.39
N ILE A 7 17.16 -0.12 -5.81
CA ILE A 7 17.02 -0.26 -4.36
C ILE A 7 17.98 -1.37 -3.89
N PRO A 8 18.79 -1.16 -2.84
CA PRO A 8 19.84 -2.10 -2.44
C PRO A 8 19.27 -3.29 -1.63
N TRP A 9 18.39 -4.07 -2.26
CA TRP A 9 17.73 -5.23 -1.64
C TRP A 9 18.71 -6.29 -1.15
N GLU A 10 19.78 -6.58 -1.90
CA GLU A 10 20.81 -7.55 -1.49
C GLU A 10 21.54 -7.12 -0.21
N ALA A 11 21.84 -5.82 -0.09
CA ALA A 11 22.54 -5.28 1.07
C ALA A 11 21.67 -5.34 2.33
N ILE A 12 20.36 -5.08 2.21
CA ILE A 12 19.45 -5.19 3.34
C ILE A 12 19.16 -6.65 3.68
N ALA A 13 19.01 -7.52 2.67
CA ALA A 13 18.77 -8.94 2.86
C ALA A 13 19.86 -9.60 3.71
N SER A 14 21.12 -9.16 3.63
CA SER A 14 22.22 -9.71 4.46
C SER A 14 22.04 -9.58 5.96
N HIS A 15 21.06 -8.78 6.40
CA HIS A 15 20.69 -8.60 7.81
C HIS A 15 19.52 -9.47 8.26
N PHE A 16 19.00 -10.32 7.38
CA PHE A 16 17.86 -11.20 7.66
C PHE A 16 18.15 -12.65 7.22
N THR A 17 17.43 -13.59 7.83
CA THR A 17 17.41 -15.00 7.44
C THR A 17 16.05 -15.63 7.76
N PHE A 18 15.76 -16.78 7.16
CA PHE A 18 14.60 -17.58 7.51
C PHE A 18 14.93 -18.57 8.61
N VAL A 19 14.12 -18.57 9.67
CA VAL A 19 14.19 -19.55 10.74
C VAL A 19 12.90 -20.34 10.78
N LYS A 20 12.99 -21.67 10.86
CA LYS A 20 11.80 -22.51 11.03
C LYS A 20 11.11 -22.17 12.35
N SER A 21 9.86 -21.73 12.30
CA SER A 21 9.09 -21.23 13.45
C SER A 21 8.34 -22.34 14.18
N ASP A 22 7.86 -23.34 13.45
CA ASP A 22 7.00 -24.40 14.00
C ASP A 22 7.23 -25.78 13.35
N PRO A 23 6.59 -26.86 13.86
CA PRO A 23 6.66 -28.18 13.26
C PRO A 23 5.99 -28.33 11.88
N ASN A 24 5.13 -27.39 11.46
CA ASN A 24 4.37 -27.43 10.21
C ASN A 24 5.15 -26.89 8.99
N ASP A 25 6.47 -26.75 9.14
CA ASP A 25 7.36 -26.13 8.15
C ASP A 25 7.00 -24.67 7.85
N ASN A 26 6.46 -23.93 8.82
CA ASN A 26 6.38 -22.47 8.74
C ASN A 26 7.74 -21.84 9.06
N TYR A 27 7.95 -20.64 8.55
CA TYR A 27 9.20 -19.90 8.69
C TYR A 27 8.91 -18.48 9.18
N ASP A 28 9.78 -17.97 10.04
CA ASP A 28 9.83 -16.56 10.37
C ASP A 28 11.00 -15.87 9.66
N LEU A 29 10.81 -14.61 9.29
CA LEU A 29 11.85 -13.73 8.79
C LEU A 29 12.45 -12.97 9.98
N VAL A 30 13.70 -13.28 10.33
CA VAL A 30 14.33 -12.80 11.56
C VAL A 30 15.51 -11.88 11.26
N ALA A 31 15.57 -10.74 11.95
CA ALA A 31 16.72 -9.85 11.93
C ALA A 31 17.93 -10.46 12.65
N LEU A 32 19.10 -10.42 12.01
CA LEU A 32 20.37 -10.94 12.53
C LEU A 32 21.07 -9.98 13.50
N ASN A 33 20.61 -8.72 13.59
CA ASN A 33 21.14 -7.68 14.48
C ASN A 33 22.67 -7.53 14.40
N GLN A 34 23.19 -7.47 13.18
CA GLN A 34 24.61 -7.26 12.92
C GLN A 34 25.04 -5.84 13.30
N LEU A 35 26.31 -5.64 13.64
CA LEU A 35 26.86 -4.32 14.00
C LEU A 35 26.67 -3.25 12.91
N SER A 36 26.63 -3.66 11.64
CA SER A 36 26.43 -2.75 10.51
C SER A 36 24.96 -2.52 10.15
N GLN A 37 24.01 -3.08 10.91
CA GLN A 37 22.58 -3.05 10.61
C GLN A 37 22.08 -1.60 10.53
N THR A 38 22.32 -0.76 11.53
CA THR A 38 21.83 0.64 11.52
C THR A 38 22.33 1.44 10.32
N ALA A 39 23.62 1.37 10.03
CA ALA A 39 24.20 2.06 8.88
C ALA A 39 23.61 1.56 7.55
N THR A 40 23.34 0.25 7.44
CA THR A 40 22.76 -0.36 6.25
C THR A 40 21.28 0.02 6.09
N LEU A 41 20.49 -0.05 7.17
CA LEU A 41 19.09 0.40 7.22
C LEU A 41 19.00 1.87 6.83
N GLY A 42 19.83 2.72 7.42
CA GLY A 42 19.86 4.16 7.11
C GLY A 42 20.23 4.45 5.66
N HIS A 43 21.18 3.70 5.07
CA HIS A 43 21.48 3.82 3.64
C HIS A 43 20.30 3.35 2.77
N PHE A 44 19.73 2.18 3.08
CA PHE A 44 18.57 1.64 2.39
C PHE A 44 17.39 2.63 2.40
N SER A 45 17.05 3.18 3.56
CA SER A 45 15.93 4.10 3.70
C SER A 45 16.12 5.37 2.89
N ARG A 46 17.33 5.94 2.89
CA ARG A 46 17.67 7.11 2.04
C ARG A 46 17.51 6.79 0.55
N VAL A 47 17.93 5.61 0.09
CA VAL A 47 17.82 5.23 -1.33
C VAL A 47 16.37 4.98 -1.74
N VAL A 48 15.57 4.31 -0.90
CA VAL A 48 14.13 4.11 -1.15
C VAL A 48 13.43 5.46 -1.25
N PHE A 49 13.62 6.36 -0.28
CA PHE A 49 13.00 7.67 -0.31
C PHE A 49 13.45 8.51 -1.52
N ALA A 50 14.76 8.54 -1.82
CA ALA A 50 15.25 9.23 -3.01
C ALA A 50 14.61 8.69 -4.30
N THR A 51 14.38 7.38 -4.36
CA THR A 51 13.70 6.73 -5.48
C THR A 51 12.24 7.13 -5.56
N ILE A 52 11.50 7.12 -4.45
CA ILE A 52 10.11 7.60 -4.39
C ILE A 52 10.05 9.04 -4.91
N LYS A 53 10.89 9.93 -4.35
CA LYS A 53 10.95 11.35 -4.72
C LYS A 53 11.20 11.58 -6.22
N GLU A 54 12.12 10.84 -6.82
CA GLU A 54 12.41 10.94 -8.26
C GLU A 54 11.17 10.60 -9.13
N PHE A 55 10.45 9.54 -8.77
CA PHE A 55 9.23 9.16 -9.47
C PHE A 55 8.11 10.19 -9.24
N SER A 56 8.00 10.70 -8.01
CA SER A 56 7.03 11.74 -7.67
C SER A 56 7.27 13.03 -8.46
N ASP A 57 8.52 13.48 -8.57
CA ASP A 57 8.89 14.66 -9.35
C ASP A 57 8.58 14.46 -10.84
N THR A 58 8.80 13.24 -11.35
CA THR A 58 8.41 12.84 -12.70
C THR A 58 6.89 12.87 -12.89
N GLU A 59 6.12 12.47 -11.87
CA GLU A 59 4.66 12.46 -11.93
C GLU A 59 4.09 13.89 -11.93
N ILE A 60 4.62 14.78 -11.09
CA ILE A 60 4.26 16.21 -11.06
C ILE A 60 4.52 16.87 -12.41
N ALA A 61 5.65 16.56 -13.06
CA ALA A 61 6.02 17.14 -14.35
C ALA A 61 5.02 16.81 -15.48
N LYS A 62 4.21 15.75 -15.32
CA LYS A 62 3.19 15.34 -16.32
C LYS A 62 1.90 16.16 -16.24
N LEU A 63 1.69 16.93 -15.18
CA LEU A 63 0.49 17.72 -14.98
C LEU A 63 0.51 18.97 -15.87
N GLU A 64 -0.37 19.01 -16.87
CA GLU A 64 -0.59 20.20 -17.66
C GLU A 64 -1.35 21.25 -16.84
N LYS A 65 -1.12 22.55 -17.12
CA LYS A 65 -1.90 23.65 -16.52
C LYS A 65 -3.32 23.67 -17.14
N GLY A 66 -4.18 22.77 -16.69
CA GLY A 66 -5.58 22.62 -17.13
C GLY A 66 -6.57 23.53 -16.40
N LYS A 67 -7.67 23.90 -17.09
CA LYS A 67 -8.68 24.90 -16.70
C LYS A 67 -9.41 24.56 -15.40
N ALA A 68 -9.59 25.58 -14.56
CA ALA A 68 -10.06 25.51 -13.19
C ALA A 68 -11.59 25.60 -13.02
N ASP A 69 -12.40 25.18 -13.99
CA ASP A 69 -13.86 25.27 -13.89
C ASP A 69 -14.54 23.91 -14.06
N GLY A 70 -15.35 23.51 -13.08
CA GLY A 70 -16.12 22.27 -13.06
C GLY A 70 -15.76 21.30 -11.92
N ASN A 71 -16.33 20.09 -12.00
CA ASN A 71 -16.11 18.97 -11.06
C ASN A 71 -14.62 18.74 -10.76
N LEU A 72 -14.32 18.21 -9.57
CA LEU A 72 -12.95 17.88 -9.16
C LEU A 72 -12.30 16.82 -10.06
N PHE A 73 -13.08 15.85 -10.51
CA PHE A 73 -12.67 14.73 -11.38
C PHE A 73 -13.87 14.24 -12.21
N SER A 74 -13.60 13.46 -13.25
CA SER A 74 -14.60 12.92 -14.19
C SER A 74 -15.45 11.77 -13.62
N ASP A 75 -16.50 11.38 -14.36
CA ASP A 75 -17.26 10.16 -14.07
C ASP A 75 -16.40 8.89 -14.22
N ASP A 76 -15.35 8.91 -15.05
CA ASP A 76 -14.48 7.74 -15.22
C ASP A 76 -13.69 7.46 -13.93
N VAL A 77 -13.22 8.51 -13.24
CA VAL A 77 -12.61 8.39 -11.90
C VAL A 77 -13.62 7.87 -10.88
N LEU A 78 -14.87 8.35 -10.94
CA LEU A 78 -15.93 7.92 -10.02
C LEU A 78 -16.27 6.42 -10.20
N ASN A 79 -16.33 5.94 -11.44
CA ASN A 79 -16.74 4.57 -11.76
C ASN A 79 -15.58 3.57 -11.76
N PHE A 80 -14.33 4.04 -11.75
CA PHE A 80 -13.15 3.18 -11.81
C PHE A 80 -13.12 2.10 -10.73
N PRO A 81 -13.43 2.37 -9.45
CA PRO A 81 -13.32 1.33 -8.42
C PRO A 81 -14.26 0.13 -8.69
N GLU A 82 -15.48 0.39 -9.16
CA GLU A 82 -16.45 -0.64 -9.54
C GLU A 82 -15.97 -1.43 -10.77
N LEU A 83 -15.47 -0.75 -11.80
CA LEU A 83 -15.08 -1.38 -13.06
C LEU A 83 -13.76 -2.15 -12.96
N PHE A 84 -12.78 -1.62 -12.23
CA PHE A 84 -11.42 -2.17 -12.20
C PHE A 84 -11.21 -3.15 -11.07
N PHE A 85 -11.75 -2.86 -9.87
CA PHE A 85 -11.62 -3.75 -8.72
C PHE A 85 -12.86 -4.65 -8.52
N GLY A 86 -13.92 -4.48 -9.32
CA GLY A 86 -15.14 -5.28 -9.20
C GLY A 86 -15.95 -4.97 -7.94
N LEU A 87 -15.84 -3.74 -7.41
CA LEU A 87 -16.56 -3.33 -6.21
C LEU A 87 -18.05 -3.13 -6.49
N GLY A 88 -18.87 -3.30 -5.46
CA GLY A 88 -20.25 -2.85 -5.47
C GLY A 88 -20.37 -1.32 -5.46
N PRO A 89 -21.56 -0.78 -5.77
CA PRO A 89 -21.81 0.66 -5.66
C PRO A 89 -21.62 1.15 -4.22
N HIS A 90 -21.46 2.46 -4.04
CA HIS A 90 -21.33 3.03 -2.71
C HIS A 90 -22.59 2.77 -1.86
N GLU A 91 -22.42 2.07 -0.74
CA GLU A 91 -23.47 1.78 0.24
C GLU A 91 -22.96 2.01 1.66
N GLU A 92 -21.80 1.43 1.97
CA GLU A 92 -21.12 1.52 3.26
C GLU A 92 -19.60 1.65 3.10
N ASN A 93 -18.91 1.99 4.18
CA ASN A 93 -17.45 2.05 4.19
C ASN A 93 -16.88 0.64 4.33
N SER A 94 -16.55 0.02 3.20
CA SER A 94 -16.02 -1.33 3.12
C SER A 94 -15.08 -1.46 1.92
N ALA A 95 -14.16 -2.41 1.99
CA ALA A 95 -13.27 -2.79 0.88
C ALA A 95 -14.02 -3.50 -0.27
N LEU A 96 -15.33 -3.72 -0.13
CA LEU A 96 -16.19 -4.34 -1.15
C LEU A 96 -17.08 -3.33 -1.88
N HIS A 97 -17.14 -2.08 -1.41
CA HIS A 97 -17.99 -1.03 -1.96
C HIS A 97 -17.16 0.17 -2.42
N ASN A 98 -17.63 0.87 -3.45
CA ASN A 98 -16.97 2.04 -3.99
C ASN A 98 -16.84 3.15 -2.92
N PRO A 99 -15.64 3.62 -2.56
CA PRO A 99 -15.46 4.72 -1.62
C PRO A 99 -15.89 6.08 -2.17
N LEU A 100 -16.10 6.19 -3.49
CA LEU A 100 -16.45 7.43 -4.16
C LEU A 100 -17.94 7.53 -4.44
N THR A 101 -18.47 8.75 -4.29
CA THR A 101 -19.85 9.10 -4.64
C THR A 101 -19.89 10.32 -5.54
N ALA A 102 -21.04 10.57 -6.16
CA ALA A 102 -21.21 11.74 -7.01
C ALA A 102 -20.97 13.07 -6.27
N SER A 103 -21.22 13.14 -4.95
CA SER A 103 -20.99 14.36 -4.16
C SER A 103 -19.50 14.68 -3.99
N HIS A 104 -18.63 13.67 -4.00
CA HIS A 104 -17.17 13.87 -3.91
C HIS A 104 -16.58 14.62 -5.10
N ARG A 105 -17.33 14.80 -6.19
CA ARG A 105 -16.92 15.66 -7.32
C ARG A 105 -17.12 17.15 -7.07
N ASP A 106 -17.97 17.53 -6.13
CA ASP A 106 -18.26 18.92 -5.82
C ASP A 106 -17.35 19.42 -4.69
N LEU A 107 -16.49 20.41 -5.00
CA LEU A 107 -15.60 21.03 -4.02
C LEU A 107 -16.37 21.60 -2.81
N LYS A 108 -17.60 22.09 -2.99
CA LYS A 108 -18.41 22.61 -1.89
C LYS A 108 -18.80 21.53 -0.89
N CYS A 109 -18.98 20.28 -1.35
CA CYS A 109 -19.23 19.16 -0.46
C CYS A 109 -18.09 19.02 0.55
N TRP A 110 -16.84 19.02 0.07
CA TRP A 110 -15.66 18.94 0.91
C TRP A 110 -15.48 20.15 1.84
N GLN A 111 -15.65 21.36 1.30
CA GLN A 111 -15.55 22.59 2.10
C GLN A 111 -16.59 22.64 3.22
N SER A 112 -17.82 22.18 2.98
CA SER A 112 -18.85 22.13 4.01
C SER A 112 -18.52 21.14 5.14
N ARG A 113 -17.78 20.07 4.83
CA ARG A 113 -17.42 19.00 5.76
C ARG A 113 -16.13 19.25 6.52
N ALA A 114 -15.24 20.09 5.99
CA ALA A 114 -14.07 20.60 6.71
C ALA A 114 -14.43 21.62 7.81
N GLY A 115 -15.73 21.94 7.92
CA GLY A 115 -16.24 23.09 8.67
C GLY A 115 -15.90 24.39 7.94
N GLY A 116 -16.83 25.34 7.97
CA GLY A 116 -16.77 26.57 7.17
C GLY A 116 -15.57 27.47 7.47
N GLU A 117 -15.59 28.70 6.93
CA GLU A 117 -14.52 29.73 6.89
C GLU A 117 -13.73 29.99 8.20
N ASN A 118 -14.12 29.39 9.34
CA ASN A 118 -13.45 29.48 10.64
C ASN A 118 -12.48 28.32 10.96
N GLY A 119 -12.15 27.44 10.01
CA GLY A 119 -10.98 26.55 10.11
C GLY A 119 -11.03 25.50 11.22
N THR A 120 -12.00 24.59 11.17
CA THR A 120 -11.96 23.39 12.03
C THR A 120 -11.09 22.31 11.41
N LEU A 121 -10.31 21.62 12.24
CA LEU A 121 -9.58 20.41 11.84
C LEU A 121 -10.58 19.27 11.52
N HIS A 122 -10.19 18.40 10.60
CA HIS A 122 -10.92 17.15 10.38
C HIS A 122 -10.94 16.30 11.66
N SER A 123 -12.04 15.58 11.85
CA SER A 123 -12.24 14.68 12.98
C SER A 123 -12.51 13.26 12.49
N THR A 124 -12.63 12.32 13.43
CA THR A 124 -13.00 10.93 13.14
C THR A 124 -14.36 10.80 12.44
N GLY A 125 -15.24 11.80 12.57
CA GLY A 125 -16.50 11.87 11.81
C GLY A 125 -16.34 12.19 10.31
N ASN A 126 -15.11 12.43 9.84
CA ASN A 126 -14.78 12.67 8.43
C ASN A 126 -14.05 11.48 7.78
N ALA A 127 -14.15 10.29 8.37
CA ALA A 127 -13.46 9.10 7.86
C ALA A 127 -13.90 8.69 6.44
N ASP A 128 -15.14 9.01 6.05
CA ASP A 128 -15.65 8.88 4.67
C ASP A 128 -14.86 9.71 3.66
N LEU A 129 -14.42 10.91 4.06
CA LEU A 129 -13.56 11.76 3.24
C LEU A 129 -12.15 11.18 3.12
N ALA A 130 -11.60 10.61 4.19
CA ALA A 130 -10.32 9.94 4.16
C ALA A 130 -10.34 8.73 3.20
N GLU A 131 -11.41 7.93 3.20
CA GLU A 131 -11.63 6.84 2.24
C GLU A 131 -11.62 7.32 0.79
N ALA A 132 -12.35 8.39 0.51
CA ALA A 132 -12.41 8.97 -0.82
C ALA A 132 -11.02 9.48 -1.27
N VAL A 133 -10.25 10.13 -0.38
CA VAL A 133 -8.88 10.58 -0.69
C VAL A 133 -7.96 9.39 -0.94
N LYS A 134 -8.02 8.33 -0.11
CA LYS A 134 -7.26 7.09 -0.32
C LYS A 134 -7.55 6.48 -1.69
N MET A 135 -8.84 6.42 -2.08
CA MET A 135 -9.22 5.92 -3.40
C MET A 135 -8.73 6.80 -4.54
N LEU A 136 -8.76 8.14 -4.42
CA LEU A 136 -8.19 9.03 -5.44
C LEU A 136 -6.67 8.81 -5.63
N ILE A 137 -5.93 8.58 -4.54
CA ILE A 137 -4.50 8.23 -4.57
C ILE A 137 -4.31 6.89 -5.32
N ILE A 138 -5.11 5.88 -5.00
CA ILE A 138 -5.07 4.57 -5.66
C ILE A 138 -5.33 4.72 -7.16
N ILE A 139 -6.40 5.43 -7.57
CA ILE A 139 -6.74 5.64 -8.98
C ILE A 139 -5.61 6.38 -9.71
N ALA A 140 -5.06 7.42 -9.11
CA ALA A 140 -3.93 8.16 -9.68
C ALA A 140 -2.68 7.27 -9.86
N ALA A 141 -2.48 6.27 -9.00
CA ALA A 141 -1.38 5.32 -9.10
C ALA A 141 -1.62 4.24 -10.16
N VAL A 142 -2.79 3.59 -10.14
CA VAL A 142 -3.03 2.32 -10.86
C VAL A 142 -3.99 2.43 -12.04
N GLY A 143 -4.54 3.61 -12.31
CA GLY A 143 -5.51 3.83 -13.39
C GLY A 143 -5.05 3.29 -14.74
N GLY A 144 -5.97 2.68 -15.48
CA GLY A 144 -5.69 1.88 -16.69
C GLY A 144 -5.05 2.66 -17.84
N ASP A 145 -5.22 3.98 -17.87
CA ASP A 145 -4.54 4.86 -18.82
C ASP A 145 -3.99 6.14 -18.16
N ARG A 146 -3.25 6.93 -18.96
CA ARG A 146 -2.63 8.17 -18.48
C ARG A 146 -3.66 9.26 -18.15
N THR A 147 -4.74 9.36 -18.92
CA THR A 147 -5.76 10.40 -18.76
C THR A 147 -6.46 10.25 -17.42
N LEU A 148 -6.91 9.03 -17.10
CA LEU A 148 -7.59 8.73 -15.84
C LEU A 148 -6.69 9.02 -14.62
N ARG A 149 -5.42 8.60 -14.68
CA ARG A 149 -4.45 8.84 -13.61
C ARG A 149 -4.22 10.33 -13.37
N LEU A 150 -4.04 11.10 -14.45
CA LEU A 150 -3.83 12.54 -14.34
C LEU A 150 -5.10 13.28 -13.90
N ASP A 151 -6.29 12.80 -14.25
CA ASP A 151 -7.56 13.37 -13.79
C ASP A 151 -7.73 13.20 -12.27
N ALA A 152 -7.54 11.97 -11.76
CA ALA A 152 -7.57 11.71 -10.32
C ALA A 152 -6.51 12.51 -9.55
N LEU A 153 -5.27 12.56 -10.05
CA LEU A 153 -4.19 13.33 -9.43
C LEU A 153 -4.47 14.83 -9.45
N SER A 154 -5.00 15.35 -10.57
CA SER A 154 -5.37 16.76 -10.69
C SER A 154 -6.50 17.12 -9.72
N GLY A 155 -7.51 16.25 -9.59
CA GLY A 155 -8.60 16.40 -8.62
C GLY A 155 -8.09 16.44 -7.18
N LEU A 156 -7.20 15.51 -6.82
CA LEU A 156 -6.57 15.44 -5.50
C LEU A 156 -5.77 16.73 -5.19
N LEU A 157 -4.96 17.20 -6.12
CA LEU A 157 -4.14 18.42 -5.95
C LEU A 157 -4.96 19.72 -5.99
N ARG A 158 -6.12 19.72 -6.65
CA ARG A 158 -7.08 20.83 -6.56
C ARG A 158 -7.73 20.82 -5.18
N LEU A 159 -8.18 19.66 -4.72
CA LEU A 159 -8.80 19.51 -3.40
C LEU A 159 -7.85 19.98 -2.30
N SER A 160 -6.56 19.59 -2.36
CA SER A 160 -5.57 19.92 -1.33
C SER A 160 -5.23 21.43 -1.25
N LYS A 161 -5.64 22.23 -2.23
CA LYS A 161 -5.48 23.70 -2.20
C LYS A 161 -6.61 24.42 -1.47
N HIS A 162 -7.76 23.77 -1.36
CA HIS A 162 -9.00 24.39 -0.91
C HIS A 162 -9.54 23.77 0.39
N VAL A 163 -9.00 22.62 0.80
CA VAL A 163 -9.42 21.84 1.96
C VAL A 163 -8.16 21.38 2.69
N PRO A 164 -8.13 21.43 4.04
CA PRO A 164 -6.97 21.01 4.83
C PRO A 164 -6.87 19.48 4.90
N ILE A 165 -6.72 18.80 3.76
CA ILE A 165 -6.66 17.32 3.70
C ILE A 165 -5.47 16.77 4.51
N ALA A 166 -4.45 17.58 4.78
CA ALA A 166 -3.36 17.23 5.69
C ALA A 166 -3.89 16.75 7.06
N ASP A 167 -5.00 17.34 7.54
CA ASP A 167 -5.62 17.01 8.83
C ASP A 167 -6.35 15.66 8.82
N MET A 168 -6.53 15.04 7.63
CA MET A 168 -7.05 13.67 7.51
C MET A 168 -5.96 12.60 7.66
N ARG A 169 -4.70 13.00 7.89
CA ARG A 169 -3.63 12.08 8.28
C ARG A 169 -3.81 11.69 9.74
N ASN A 170 -3.44 10.47 10.09
CA ASN A 170 -3.45 9.93 11.44
C ASN A 170 -4.85 9.93 12.10
N LEU A 171 -5.94 9.91 11.31
CA LEU A 171 -7.28 9.75 11.86
C LEU A 171 -7.45 8.36 12.45
N HIS A 172 -7.98 8.29 13.68
CA HIS A 172 -8.20 7.03 14.38
C HIS A 172 -9.33 7.12 15.40
N TRP A 173 -10.07 6.02 15.60
CA TRP A 173 -10.97 5.84 16.74
C TRP A 173 -11.10 4.36 17.07
N GLY A 174 -10.30 3.87 18.02
CA GLY A 174 -10.16 2.42 18.28
C GLY A 174 -9.34 1.68 17.23
N HIS A 175 -9.48 2.05 15.95
CA HIS A 175 -8.65 1.63 14.81
C HIS A 175 -8.26 2.84 13.95
N ALA A 176 -7.19 2.71 13.15
CA ALA A 176 -6.70 3.78 12.29
C ALA A 176 -7.40 3.75 10.92
N PHE A 177 -7.73 4.92 10.38
CA PHE A 177 -8.33 5.09 9.04
C PHE A 177 -7.85 6.33 8.29
N GLY A 178 -6.78 6.99 8.79
CA GLY A 178 -6.15 8.15 8.16
C GLY A 178 -5.69 7.89 6.73
N VAL A 179 -5.52 8.99 5.98
CA VAL A 179 -5.11 8.93 4.57
C VAL A 179 -3.73 8.31 4.39
N ASP A 180 -2.83 8.50 5.34
CA ASP A 180 -1.47 7.95 5.38
C ASP A 180 -1.42 6.43 5.26
N LEU A 181 -2.46 5.72 5.72
CA LEU A 181 -2.52 4.27 5.65
C LEU A 181 -2.42 3.71 4.23
N VAL A 182 -2.84 4.46 3.20
CA VAL A 182 -2.70 4.03 1.81
C VAL A 182 -1.24 3.84 1.41
N ALA A 183 -0.36 4.69 1.92
CA ALA A 183 1.07 4.58 1.68
C ALA A 183 1.74 3.60 2.65
N SER A 184 1.33 3.60 3.92
CA SER A 184 1.86 2.69 4.94
C SER A 184 1.67 1.22 4.55
N VAL A 185 0.44 0.83 4.20
CA VAL A 185 0.13 -0.56 3.84
C VAL A 185 0.81 -0.95 2.53
N ALA A 186 0.80 -0.06 1.52
CA ALA A 186 1.49 -0.31 0.26
C ALA A 186 3.01 -0.47 0.45
N LEU A 187 3.63 0.35 1.30
CA LEU A 187 5.06 0.30 1.58
C LEU A 187 5.43 -0.98 2.33
N GLU A 188 4.66 -1.34 3.35
CA GLU A 188 4.84 -2.57 4.11
C GLU A 188 4.80 -3.79 3.22
N VAL A 189 3.72 -3.99 2.45
CA VAL A 189 3.62 -5.14 1.53
C VAL A 189 4.78 -5.13 0.53
N TYR A 190 5.10 -3.95 -0.02
CA TYR A 190 6.21 -3.81 -0.97
C TYR A 190 7.55 -4.22 -0.35
N VAL A 191 7.87 -3.76 0.86
CA VAL A 191 9.11 -4.12 1.56
C VAL A 191 9.12 -5.60 1.93
N PHE A 192 8.04 -6.15 2.50
CA PHE A 192 7.95 -7.57 2.85
C PHE A 192 8.24 -8.46 1.64
N LEU A 193 7.55 -8.24 0.52
CA LEU A 193 7.68 -9.09 -0.66
C LEU A 193 9.06 -9.01 -1.30
N ASN A 194 9.61 -7.81 -1.49
CA ASN A 194 10.95 -7.65 -2.07
C ASN A 194 12.04 -8.16 -1.12
N LEU A 195 11.90 -7.95 0.20
CA LEU A 195 12.88 -8.42 1.17
C LEU A 195 12.87 -9.96 1.28
N ILE A 196 11.70 -10.58 1.33
CA ILE A 196 11.57 -12.05 1.39
C ILE A 196 12.25 -12.68 0.17
N GLU A 197 11.99 -12.18 -1.03
CA GLU A 197 12.62 -12.70 -2.24
C GLU A 197 14.14 -12.45 -2.24
N ALA A 198 14.59 -11.28 -1.80
CA ALA A 198 16.01 -10.95 -1.72
C ALA A 198 16.77 -11.81 -0.69
N VAL A 199 16.12 -12.21 0.41
CA VAL A 199 16.68 -13.18 1.37
C VAL A 199 16.68 -14.58 0.74
N GLN A 200 15.57 -14.98 0.12
CA GLN A 200 15.40 -16.30 -0.48
C GLN A 200 16.37 -16.57 -1.64
N SER A 201 16.74 -15.54 -2.42
CA SER A 201 17.73 -15.66 -3.50
C SER A 201 19.15 -16.01 -3.00
N ARG A 202 19.41 -15.84 -1.70
CA ARG A 202 20.70 -16.13 -1.05
C ARG A 202 20.73 -17.48 -0.34
N GLU A 203 19.57 -18.12 -0.15
CA GLU A 203 19.43 -19.37 0.60
C GLU A 203 19.49 -20.58 -0.35
N GLU A 204 20.10 -21.68 0.11
CA GLU A 204 20.14 -22.93 -0.67
C GLU A 204 18.76 -23.58 -0.79
N LYS A 205 17.89 -23.35 0.20
CA LYS A 205 16.53 -23.90 0.26
C LYS A 205 15.52 -22.80 0.02
N GLN A 206 14.61 -23.05 -0.91
CA GLN A 206 13.49 -22.17 -1.20
C GLN A 206 12.43 -22.29 -0.10
N VAL A 207 12.01 -21.15 0.44
CA VAL A 207 10.92 -21.05 1.42
C VAL A 207 9.69 -20.54 0.68
N PRO A 208 8.55 -21.25 0.68
CA PRO A 208 7.33 -20.74 0.06
C PRO A 208 6.93 -19.41 0.71
N LEU A 209 6.58 -18.41 -0.09
CA LEU A 209 6.21 -17.07 0.36
C LEU A 209 5.07 -17.13 1.38
N LEU A 210 4.06 -17.97 1.11
CA LEU A 210 2.87 -18.13 1.95
C LEU A 210 3.11 -19.01 3.19
N LYS A 211 4.36 -19.40 3.46
CA LYS A 211 4.81 -20.01 4.72
C LYS A 211 5.62 -19.06 5.60
N VAL A 212 5.84 -17.81 5.17
CA VAL A 212 6.49 -16.79 5.98
C VAL A 212 5.47 -16.17 6.94
N GLU A 213 5.53 -16.54 8.22
CA GLU A 213 4.52 -16.20 9.24
C GLU A 213 4.23 -14.71 9.31
N ARG A 214 5.27 -13.86 9.39
CA ARG A 214 5.09 -12.40 9.45
C ARG A 214 4.32 -11.86 8.25
N LEU A 215 4.59 -12.36 7.05
CA LEU A 215 3.86 -11.93 5.86
C LEU A 215 2.41 -12.39 5.94
N VAL A 216 2.17 -13.66 6.26
CA VAL A 216 0.81 -14.22 6.31
C VAL A 216 -0.03 -13.54 7.40
N HIS A 217 0.53 -13.30 8.57
CA HIS A 217 -0.10 -12.51 9.62
C HIS A 217 -0.39 -11.09 9.16
N TYR A 218 0.58 -10.42 8.53
CA TYR A 218 0.39 -9.07 8.04
C TYR A 218 -0.71 -8.97 6.96
N LEU A 219 -0.76 -9.93 6.02
CA LEU A 219 -1.84 -10.03 5.04
C LEU A 219 -3.18 -10.24 5.74
N GLY A 220 -3.25 -11.24 6.62
CA GLY A 220 -4.46 -11.65 7.30
C GLY A 220 -5.00 -10.64 8.30
N ASP A 221 -4.16 -9.91 9.01
CA ASP A 221 -4.56 -9.02 10.11
C ASP A 221 -4.46 -7.53 9.75
N THR A 222 -3.92 -7.18 8.58
CA THR A 222 -3.83 -5.79 8.11
C THR A 222 -4.26 -5.63 6.66
N ALA A 223 -3.45 -6.10 5.70
CA ALA A 223 -3.56 -5.66 4.30
C ALA A 223 -4.80 -6.20 3.55
N LEU A 224 -5.39 -7.29 4.02
CA LEU A 224 -6.58 -7.88 3.41
C LEU A 224 -7.85 -7.62 4.21
N GLN A 225 -7.79 -6.95 5.35
CA GLN A 225 -8.95 -6.82 6.22
C GLN A 225 -10.02 -5.88 5.66
N ASN A 226 -11.27 -6.14 6.04
CA ASN A 226 -12.43 -5.32 5.71
C ASN A 226 -12.96 -4.63 6.97
N TYR A 227 -12.10 -3.84 7.61
CA TYR A 227 -12.48 -3.02 8.76
C TYR A 227 -13.31 -1.80 8.34
N ASP A 228 -13.71 -0.98 9.32
CA ASP A 228 -14.31 0.32 9.03
C ASP A 228 -13.30 1.21 8.30
N TYR A 229 -13.70 1.77 7.15
CA TYR A 229 -12.88 2.65 6.29
C TYR A 229 -11.56 2.01 5.78
N PRO A 230 -11.62 0.92 4.98
CA PRO A 230 -10.46 0.13 4.59
C PRO A 230 -9.99 0.37 3.15
N ALA A 231 -10.23 1.53 2.52
CA ALA A 231 -9.93 1.75 1.09
C ALA A 231 -8.48 1.45 0.72
N GLN A 232 -7.52 1.62 1.65
CA GLN A 232 -6.12 1.23 1.45
C GLN A 232 -5.95 -0.26 1.11
N ASN A 233 -6.85 -1.13 1.56
CA ASN A 233 -6.79 -2.58 1.37
C ASN A 233 -7.36 -3.04 0.03
N ILE A 234 -8.12 -2.20 -0.68
CA ILE A 234 -8.75 -2.55 -1.96
C ILE A 234 -7.76 -3.08 -3.02
N PRO A 235 -6.65 -2.39 -3.35
CA PRO A 235 -5.69 -2.90 -4.33
C PRO A 235 -5.01 -4.20 -3.87
N HIS A 236 -4.80 -4.36 -2.57
CA HIS A 236 -4.19 -5.55 -2.00
C HIS A 236 -5.12 -6.75 -2.12
N ARG A 237 -6.38 -6.60 -1.72
CA ARG A 237 -7.42 -7.62 -1.88
C ARG A 237 -7.61 -8.01 -3.35
N ALA A 238 -7.68 -7.02 -4.24
CA ALA A 238 -7.83 -7.27 -5.68
C ALA A 238 -6.72 -8.14 -6.27
N PHE A 239 -5.48 -8.04 -5.77
CA PHE A 239 -4.40 -8.93 -6.17
C PHE A 239 -4.49 -10.29 -5.48
N TRP A 240 -4.50 -10.33 -4.14
CA TRP A 240 -4.39 -11.56 -3.37
C TRP A 240 -5.60 -12.50 -3.52
N ASP A 241 -6.80 -11.95 -3.72
CA ASP A 241 -8.02 -12.75 -3.97
C ASP A 241 -7.92 -13.56 -5.27
N THR A 242 -7.14 -13.09 -6.26
CA THR A 242 -6.88 -13.85 -7.51
C THR A 242 -6.01 -15.08 -7.29
N LEU A 243 -5.24 -15.09 -6.20
CA LEU A 243 -4.40 -16.19 -5.77
C LEU A 243 -5.08 -17.06 -4.69
N GLY A 244 -6.35 -16.79 -4.37
CA GLY A 244 -7.10 -17.50 -3.32
C GLY A 244 -6.72 -17.10 -1.88
N VAL A 245 -5.93 -16.04 -1.70
CA VAL A 245 -5.50 -15.54 -0.40
C VAL A 245 -6.44 -14.41 0.03
N THR A 246 -7.21 -14.65 1.08
CA THR A 246 -8.17 -13.70 1.67
C THR A 246 -7.83 -13.46 3.13
N ASP A 247 -8.48 -12.50 3.77
CA ASP A 247 -8.38 -12.25 5.21
C ASP A 247 -8.73 -13.48 6.06
N ILE A 248 -9.64 -14.32 5.57
CA ILE A 248 -10.03 -15.58 6.22
C ILE A 248 -8.97 -16.66 5.94
N THR A 249 -8.61 -16.89 4.67
CA THR A 249 -7.71 -18.00 4.33
C THR A 249 -6.30 -17.77 4.85
N SER A 250 -5.83 -16.52 4.94
CA SER A 250 -4.52 -16.19 5.49
C SER A 250 -4.32 -16.74 6.91
N ARG A 251 -5.35 -16.67 7.78
CA ARG A 251 -5.26 -17.22 9.14
C ARG A 251 -5.20 -18.74 9.19
N ASP A 252 -5.78 -19.39 8.19
CA ASP A 252 -5.82 -20.84 8.08
C ASP A 252 -4.55 -21.43 7.43
N LEU A 253 -3.86 -20.65 6.59
CA LEU A 253 -2.62 -21.06 5.90
C LEU A 253 -1.53 -21.56 6.87
N LEU A 254 -1.42 -20.94 8.05
CA LEU A 254 -0.41 -21.31 9.05
C LEU A 254 -0.79 -22.56 9.86
N ARG A 255 -2.07 -22.95 9.90
CA ARG A 255 -2.58 -24.03 10.75
C ARG A 255 -2.71 -25.37 10.04
N THR A 256 -2.97 -25.36 8.74
CA THR A 256 -3.25 -26.58 7.96
C THR A 256 -2.79 -26.40 6.51
N PRO A 257 -1.63 -26.97 6.12
CA PRO A 257 -1.10 -26.87 4.75
C PRO A 257 -1.95 -27.58 3.68
N GLU A 258 -2.85 -28.49 4.09
CA GLU A 258 -3.57 -29.42 3.22
C GLU A 258 -5.07 -29.09 3.11
N LEU A 259 -5.45 -27.82 3.22
CA LEU A 259 -6.84 -27.40 3.17
C LEU A 259 -7.46 -27.57 1.77
N ASP A 260 -7.85 -28.81 1.46
CA ASP A 260 -9.00 -29.12 0.62
C ASP A 260 -10.25 -28.60 1.34
N THR A 261 -10.45 -27.28 1.28
CA THR A 261 -11.51 -26.57 2.01
C THR A 261 -12.91 -26.86 1.48
N GLY A 262 -13.07 -27.71 0.46
CA GLY A 262 -14.31 -27.80 -0.30
C GLY A 262 -14.73 -26.45 -0.92
N ARG A 263 -13.88 -25.42 -0.84
CA ARG A 263 -14.01 -24.14 -1.54
C ARG A 263 -13.24 -24.29 -2.85
N GLU A 264 -13.91 -23.98 -3.95
CA GLU A 264 -13.41 -24.20 -5.33
C GLU A 264 -12.11 -23.44 -5.69
N ARG A 265 -11.55 -22.60 -4.81
CA ARG A 265 -10.32 -21.82 -5.08
C ARG A 265 -9.10 -22.41 -4.40
N ARG A 266 -8.23 -23.01 -5.21
CA ARG A 266 -6.85 -23.39 -4.86
C ARG A 266 -6.02 -22.14 -4.54
N VAL A 267 -5.30 -22.15 -3.42
CA VAL A 267 -4.32 -21.11 -3.08
C VAL A 267 -3.08 -21.28 -3.96
N ILE A 268 -2.60 -20.17 -4.54
CA ILE A 268 -1.42 -20.14 -5.41
C ILE A 268 -0.33 -19.31 -4.74
N ASP A 269 0.83 -19.92 -4.50
CA ASP A 269 2.02 -19.19 -4.06
C ASP A 269 2.75 -18.61 -5.30
N PRO A 270 2.85 -17.28 -5.43
CA PRO A 270 3.42 -16.66 -6.62
C PRO A 270 4.95 -16.83 -6.72
N LEU A 271 5.64 -17.25 -5.66
CA LEU A 271 7.07 -17.55 -5.67
C LEU A 271 7.36 -19.06 -5.58
N ALA A 272 6.34 -19.90 -5.78
CA ALA A 272 6.54 -21.35 -5.87
C ALA A 272 7.48 -21.72 -7.04
N SER A 273 8.19 -22.83 -6.87
CA SER A 273 9.17 -23.34 -7.85
C SER A 273 8.55 -23.83 -9.15
N GLU A 274 7.24 -24.07 -9.14
CA GLU A 274 6.44 -24.54 -10.25
C GLU A 274 6.48 -23.53 -11.41
N ASP A 275 6.59 -24.05 -12.64
CA ASP A 275 6.71 -23.25 -13.86
C ASP A 275 5.61 -23.53 -14.88
N ASP A 276 4.44 -23.97 -14.41
CA ASP A 276 3.24 -24.02 -15.23
C ASP A 276 2.69 -22.62 -15.54
N GLU A 277 1.75 -22.55 -16.48
CA GLU A 277 1.13 -21.29 -16.93
C GLU A 277 0.50 -20.49 -15.78
N ILE A 278 -0.02 -21.17 -14.75
CA ILE A 278 -0.66 -20.54 -13.59
C ILE A 278 0.40 -19.81 -12.76
N HIS A 279 1.52 -20.45 -12.44
CA HIS A 279 2.59 -19.86 -11.65
C HIS A 279 3.38 -18.80 -12.45
N GLN A 280 3.54 -18.98 -13.76
CA GLN A 280 4.12 -17.94 -14.62
C GLN A 280 3.26 -16.68 -14.63
N LYS A 281 1.94 -16.83 -14.77
CA LYS A 281 0.99 -15.72 -14.68
C LYS A 281 1.02 -15.09 -13.28
N ALA A 282 1.00 -15.88 -12.21
CA ALA A 282 1.09 -15.37 -10.84
C ALA A 282 2.35 -14.53 -10.60
N ARG A 283 3.52 -14.95 -11.13
CA ARG A 283 4.76 -14.18 -11.09
C ARG A 283 4.69 -12.86 -11.87
N GLN A 284 4.04 -12.87 -13.04
CA GLN A 284 3.84 -11.66 -13.84
C GLN A 284 2.90 -10.67 -13.13
N ASP A 285 1.79 -11.17 -12.59
CA ASP A 285 0.81 -10.40 -11.85
C ASP A 285 1.43 -9.83 -10.55
N LEU A 286 2.26 -10.61 -9.84
CA LEU A 286 3.03 -10.14 -8.69
C LEU A 286 3.96 -8.97 -9.06
N LYS A 287 4.68 -9.06 -10.19
CA LYS A 287 5.53 -7.95 -10.66
C LYS A 287 4.73 -6.71 -10.97
N LYS A 288 3.52 -6.84 -11.53
CA LYS A 288 2.61 -5.71 -11.76
C LYS A 288 2.13 -5.15 -10.43
N TYR A 289 1.71 -5.99 -9.51
CA TYR A 289 1.24 -5.59 -8.19
C TYR A 289 2.32 -4.81 -7.41
N LEU A 290 3.58 -5.23 -7.44
CA LEU A 290 4.68 -4.47 -6.82
C LEU A 290 4.91 -3.11 -7.47
N LYS A 291 4.71 -2.99 -8.79
CA LYS A 291 4.74 -1.69 -9.49
C LYS A 291 3.58 -0.80 -9.02
N ASP A 292 2.39 -1.38 -8.87
CA ASP A 292 1.19 -0.67 -8.41
C ASP A 292 1.37 -0.18 -6.96
N CYS A 293 1.89 -1.03 -6.05
CA CYS A 293 2.26 -0.62 -4.68
C CYS A 293 3.26 0.53 -4.69
N PHE A 294 4.34 0.42 -5.49
CA PHE A 294 5.32 1.49 -5.60
C PHE A 294 4.74 2.79 -6.19
N ALA A 295 3.77 2.65 -7.11
CA ALA A 295 3.06 3.79 -7.68
C ALA A 295 2.22 4.54 -6.66
N ILE A 296 1.56 3.83 -5.75
CA ILE A 296 0.85 4.43 -4.63
C ILE A 296 1.81 5.28 -3.79
N LEU A 297 3.05 4.81 -3.55
CA LEU A 297 4.03 5.55 -2.75
C LEU A 297 4.41 6.89 -3.38
N TYR A 298 4.78 6.91 -4.67
CA TYR A 298 5.20 8.15 -5.30
C TYR A 298 4.02 9.10 -5.55
N VAL A 299 2.81 8.59 -5.82
CA VAL A 299 1.61 9.44 -5.92
C VAL A 299 1.25 10.04 -4.57
N TYR A 300 1.32 9.25 -3.50
CA TYR A 300 1.11 9.75 -2.15
C TYR A 300 2.16 10.79 -1.77
N ASP A 301 3.44 10.60 -2.12
CA ASP A 301 4.50 11.58 -1.88
C ASP A 301 4.24 12.92 -2.59
N VAL A 302 3.71 12.91 -3.82
CA VAL A 302 3.26 14.13 -4.51
C VAL A 302 2.21 14.87 -3.68
N PHE A 303 1.21 14.14 -3.19
CA PHE A 303 0.17 14.69 -2.32
C PHE A 303 0.75 15.20 -0.99
N LEU A 304 1.56 14.39 -0.32
CA LEU A 304 2.13 14.66 1.00
C LEU A 304 2.99 15.93 0.97
N ARG A 305 3.92 16.03 0.02
CA ARG A 305 4.75 17.24 -0.14
C ARG A 305 3.92 18.47 -0.46
N ARG A 306 2.80 18.31 -1.16
CA ARG A 306 1.88 19.42 -1.43
C ARG A 306 1.11 19.84 -0.18
N ALA A 307 0.76 18.89 0.68
CA ALA A 307 -0.04 19.10 1.88
C ALA A 307 0.77 19.66 3.04
N VAL A 308 1.98 19.14 3.27
CA VAL A 308 2.80 19.47 4.47
C VAL A 308 4.21 19.97 4.17
N GLY A 309 4.61 20.02 2.90
CA GLY A 309 5.95 20.43 2.50
C GLY A 309 6.97 19.28 2.48
N ALA A 310 8.18 19.57 1.99
CA ALA A 310 9.20 18.56 1.72
C ALA A 310 9.82 17.94 2.98
N ASN A 311 10.05 18.75 4.02
CA ASN A 311 10.72 18.29 5.24
C ASN A 311 9.83 17.31 6.02
N GLU A 312 8.56 17.66 6.25
CA GLU A 312 7.61 16.76 6.92
C GLU A 312 7.33 15.49 6.12
N ALA A 313 7.40 15.56 4.78
CA ALA A 313 7.30 14.38 3.94
C ALA A 313 8.51 13.44 4.11
N GLU A 314 9.73 13.99 4.20
CA GLU A 314 10.95 13.21 4.46
C GLU A 314 10.94 12.54 5.84
N GLU A 315 10.46 13.26 6.86
CA GLU A 315 10.27 12.71 8.21
C GLU A 315 9.24 11.57 8.22
N PHE A 316 8.12 11.73 7.50
CA PHE A 316 7.12 10.68 7.36
C PHE A 316 7.71 9.40 6.75
N TRP A 317 8.40 9.48 5.61
CA TRP A 317 8.97 8.30 4.96
C TRP A 317 10.06 7.62 5.79
N SER A 318 10.88 8.41 6.49
CA SER A 318 11.89 7.89 7.40
C SER A 318 11.22 7.14 8.56
N SER A 319 10.20 7.73 9.18
CA SER A 319 9.47 7.11 10.27
C SER A 319 8.76 5.82 9.84
N GLU A 320 8.20 5.78 8.63
CA GLU A 320 7.52 4.58 8.12
C GLU A 320 8.49 3.42 7.87
N LEU A 321 9.65 3.69 7.27
CA LEU A 321 10.66 2.65 7.06
C LEU A 321 11.24 2.14 8.38
N ASP A 322 11.51 3.04 9.33
CA ASP A 322 11.96 2.65 10.67
C ASP A 322 10.92 1.78 11.39
N ARG A 323 9.63 2.13 11.26
CA ARG A 323 8.53 1.35 11.82
C ARG A 323 8.49 -0.07 11.23
N ILE A 324 8.65 -0.21 9.92
CA ILE A 324 8.70 -1.51 9.23
C ILE A 324 9.86 -2.36 9.74
N PHE A 325 11.06 -1.78 9.84
CA PHE A 325 12.23 -2.55 10.29
C PHE A 325 12.14 -2.94 11.76
N ARG A 326 11.54 -2.10 12.62
CA ARG A 326 11.21 -2.49 14.00
C ARG A 326 10.22 -3.66 14.06
N MET A 327 9.19 -3.67 13.19
CA MET A 327 8.27 -4.80 13.07
C MET A 327 8.95 -6.09 12.61
N LEU A 328 10.02 -5.98 11.83
CA LEU A 328 10.88 -7.09 11.40
C LEU A 328 11.93 -7.49 12.45
N GLY A 329 11.94 -6.86 13.62
CA GLY A 329 12.80 -7.20 14.75
C GLY A 329 14.17 -6.51 14.76
N CYS A 330 14.41 -5.53 13.89
CA CYS A 330 15.61 -4.68 13.98
C CYS A 330 15.54 -3.80 15.22
N GLN A 331 16.66 -3.71 15.95
CA GLN A 331 16.76 -2.85 17.12
C GLN A 331 17.12 -1.41 16.70
N PRO A 332 16.57 -0.38 17.33
CA PRO A 332 17.11 0.97 17.21
C PRO A 332 18.53 1.02 17.82
N GLU A 333 19.32 2.03 17.44
CA GLU A 333 20.50 2.39 18.24
C GLU A 333 20.02 2.68 19.68
N ASP A 334 20.55 1.95 20.66
CA ASP A 334 20.46 2.34 22.07
C ASP A 334 21.23 3.67 22.18
N ASP A 335 20.52 4.77 22.49
CA ASP A 335 21.11 6.08 22.82
C ASP A 335 21.96 6.02 24.11
#